data_AF-A0A925PPC8-F1
#
_entry.id   AF-A0A925PPC8-F1
#
_cell.length_a   1.000
_cell.length_b   1.000
_cell.length_c   1.000
_cell.angle_alpha   90.00
_cell.angle_beta   90.00
_cell.angle_gamma   90.00
#
_symmetry.space_group_name_H-M   'P 1'
#
loop_
_entity.id
_entity.type
_entity.pdbx_description
1 polymer ?
#
loop_
_entity_poly.entity_id
_entity_poly.type
_entity_poly.pdbx_seq_one_letter_code
_entity_poly.pdbx_strand_id
1 'polypeptide(L)' 'MYDHLDELEAQSIYIFREAYRKFENLAMLYSIGKDSTTMIHLARKAFFGK' A
#
# COMPACT_ATOMS: atom_id res chain seq x y z
N MET A 1 -12.48 -12.58 -13.31
CA MET A 1 -13.00 -11.23 -13.62
C MET A 1 -12.42 -10.33 -12.55
N TYR A 2 -11.54 -9.41 -12.93
CA TYR A 2 -10.97 -8.45 -11.98
C TYR A 2 -12.07 -7.48 -11.58
N ASP A 3 -12.28 -7.29 -10.27
CA ASP A 3 -13.15 -6.26 -9.73
C ASP A 3 -12.41 -4.91 -9.69
N HIS A 4 -13.15 -3.81 -9.65
CA HIS A 4 -12.62 -2.47 -9.47
C HIS A 4 -11.67 -2.36 -8.25
N LEU A 5 -11.98 -3.07 -7.17
CA LEU A 5 -11.12 -3.10 -5.98
C LEU A 5 -9.79 -3.80 -6.22
N ASP A 6 -9.75 -4.85 -7.06
CA ASP A 6 -8.51 -5.54 -7.39
C ASP A 6 -7.57 -4.62 -8.19
N GLU A 7 -8.12 -3.80 -9.08
CA GLU A 7 -7.35 -2.81 -9.85
C GLU A 7 -6.75 -1.73 -8.92
N LEU A 8 -7.55 -1.19 -8.00
CA LEU A 8 -7.09 -0.20 -7.03
C LEU A 8 -6.04 -0.77 -6.08
N GLU A 9 -6.19 -2.02 -5.66
CA GLU A 9 -5.21 -2.71 -4.83
C GLU A 9 -3.88 -2.87 -5.57
N ALA A 10 -3.92 -3.35 -6.82
CA ALA A 10 -2.72 -3.52 -7.64
C ALA A 10 -1.98 -2.19 -7.87
N GLN A 11 -2.72 -1.11 -8.17
CA GLN A 11 -2.16 0.24 -8.31
C GLN A 11 -1.53 0.74 -7.01
N SER A 12 -2.20 0.51 -5.88
CA SER A 12 -1.70 0.93 -4.57
C SER A 12 -0.41 0.19 -4.20
N ILE A 13 -0.35 -1.13 -4.43
CA ILE A 13 0.85 -1.95 -4.21
C ILE A 13 2.01 -1.46 -5.08
N TYR A 14 1.73 -1.14 -6.35
CA TYR A 14 2.74 -0.56 -7.25
C TYR A 14 3.31 0.75 -6.68
N ILE A 15 2.46 1.66 -6.21
CA ILE A 15 2.90 2.94 -5.61
C ILE A 15 3.74 2.71 -4.35
N PHE A 16 3.37 1.78 -3.47
CA PHE A 16 4.17 1.45 -2.28
C PHE A 16 5.58 1.00 -2.66
N ARG A 17 5.72 0.12 -3.66
CA ARG A 17 7.02 -0.39 -4.11
C ARG A 17 7.85 0.68 -4.80
N GLU A 18 7.22 1.51 -5.63
CA GLU A 18 7.89 2.65 -6.27
C GLU A 18 8.38 3.67 -5.25
N ALA A 19 7.57 4.00 -4.24
CA ALA A 19 7.96 4.90 -3.16
C ALA A 19 9.16 4.33 -2.39
N TYR A 20 9.11 3.04 -2.01
CA TYR A 20 10.23 2.39 -1.34
C TYR A 20 11.51 2.40 -2.19
N ARG A 21 11.39 2.27 -3.52
CA ARG A 21 12.55 2.34 -4.43
C ARG A 21 13.10 3.76 -4.59
N LYS A 22 12.26 4.79 -4.50
CA LYS A 22 12.63 6.19 -4.75
C LYS A 22 13.13 6.94 -3.52
N PHE A 23 12.69 6.56 -2.32
CA PHE A 23 13.03 7.27 -1.08
C PHE A 23 13.92 6.42 -0.18
N GLU A 24 15.07 6.97 0.24
CA GLU A 24 15.99 6.30 1.15
C GLU A 24 15.39 6.09 2.55
N ASN A 25 14.59 7.05 3.02
CA ASN A 25 13.95 7.05 4.34
C ASN A 25 12.43 7.23 4.20
N LEU A 26 11.73 6.16 3.85
CA LEU A 26 10.27 6.16 3.72
C LEU A 26 9.60 5.92 5.08
N ALA A 27 8.64 6.76 5.42
CA ALA A 27 7.77 6.59 6.57
C ALA A 27 6.29 6.72 6.16
N MET A 28 5.41 6.08 6.92
CA MET A 28 3.97 6.17 6.73
C MET A 28 3.34 6.76 7.99
N LEU A 29 2.56 7.82 7.82
CA LEU A 29 1.80 8.42 8.92
C LEU A 29 0.61 7.51 9.26
N TYR A 30 0.47 7.16 10.53
CA TYR A 30 -0.60 6.31 11.03
C TYR A 30 -1.41 7.05 12.08
N SER A 31 -2.71 7.21 11.82
CA SER A 31 -3.64 7.96 12.68
C SER A 31 -4.70 7.09 13.35
N ILE A 32 -4.59 5.75 13.24
CA ILE A 32 -5.59 4.79 13.74
C ILE A 32 -6.95 4.89 13.00
N GLY A 33 -7.08 5.77 12.01
CA GLY A 33 -8.26 5.89 11.17
C GLY A 33 -8.35 4.80 10.10
N LYS A 34 -9.56 4.59 9.58
CA LYS A 34 -9.87 3.57 8.54
C LYS A 34 -8.90 3.64 7.35
N ASP A 35 -8.59 4.85 6.88
CA ASP A 35 -7.79 5.04 5.67
C ASP A 35 -6.33 4.66 5.92
N SER A 36 -5.78 5.06 7.08
CA SER A 36 -4.43 4.69 7.50
C SER A 36 -4.29 3.19 7.81
N THR A 37 -5.36 2.54 8.30
CA THR A 37 -5.42 1.08 8.49
C THR A 37 -5.46 0.33 7.16
N THR A 38 -6.23 0.82 6.18
CA THR A 38 -6.21 0.29 4.81
C THR A 38 -4.82 0.40 4.20
N MET A 39 -4.14 1.53 4.39
CA MET A 39 -2.75 1.70 3.94
C MET A 39 -1.79 0.71 4.61
N ILE A 40 -1.93 0.41 5.91
CA ILE A 40 -1.16 -0.67 6.58
C ILE A 40 -1.40 -2.02 5.88
N HIS A 41 -2.66 -2.35 5.58
CA HIS A 41 -2.99 -3.59 4.90
C HIS A 41 -2.35 -3.66 3.50
N LEU A 42 -2.43 -2.59 2.72
CA LEU A 42 -1.81 -2.50 1.40
C LEU A 42 -0.28 -2.58 1.46
N ALA A 43 0.35 -1.91 2.43
CA ALA A 43 1.78 -2.03 2.68
C ALA A 43 2.16 -3.47 3.02
N ARG A 44 1.33 -4.18 3.79
CA ARG A 44 1.56 -5.59 4.10
C ARG A 44 1.52 -6.47 2.85
N LYS A 45 0.54 -6.26 1.97
CA LYS A 45 0.48 -6.95 0.69
C LYS A 45 1.68 -6.62 -0.19
N ALA A 46 2.09 -5.36 -0.25
CA ALA A 46 3.17 -4.90 -1.10
C ALA A 46 4.53 -5.54 -0.76
N PHE A 47 4.83 -5.75 0.53
CA PHE A 47 6.14 -6.20 0.98
C PHE A 47 6.18 -7.62 1.58
N PHE A 48 5.05 -8.15 2.04
CA PHE A 48 4.99 -9.46 2.71
C PHE A 48 4.08 -10.48 2.02
N GLY A 49 3.40 -10.12 0.92
CA GLY A 49 2.55 -11.03 0.15
C GLY A 49 1.33 -11.56 0.93
N LYS A 50 0.90 -10.85 1.97
CA LYS A 50 -0.27 -11.17 2.81
C LYS A 50 -1.25 -10.02 2.82
#